data_AF-A0A2M9Y4A8-F1
#
_entry.id   AF-A0A2M9Y4A8-F1
#
_cell.length_a   1.000
_cell.length_b   1.000
_cell.length_c   1.000
_cell.angle_alpha   90.00
_cell.angle_beta   90.00
_cell.angle_gamma   90.00
#
_symmetry.space_group_name_H-M   'P 1'
#
loop_
_entity.id
_entity.type
_entity.pdbx_description
1 polymer ?
#
loop_
_entity_poly.entity_id
_entity_poly.type
_entity_poly.pdbx_seq_one_letter_code
_entity_poly.pdbx_strand_id
1 'polypeptide(L)'
;MRLKIAFYCLCLLYFLNCSPADLCNAADTTSRCGILELATRNPISSNSSSPTVPHCSPCKMFVTATTYNANLGGIVGADNKCSSDANKPSTGNYKALIVDDVNRRACTSVNCTSGGVTEQINWVLAPNTSYVQSSSPSTIIFISDANGVYNSSLTNLISAAAAAIWTGIKNTSSWDWQTDTAHTCTSWTDSVSGNCGTYGVTSWTDSRAIAIVSAYGSGGTLNNLLCVEQ
;
A
#
# COMPACT_ATOMS: atom_id res chain seq x y z
N MET A 1 -6.78 46.00 -79.07
CA MET A 1 -5.94 46.25 -77.88
C MET A 1 -6.59 45.53 -76.71
N ARG A 2 -5.92 44.51 -76.17
CA ARG A 2 -6.52 43.42 -75.37
C ARG A 2 -6.84 43.85 -73.93
N LEU A 3 -7.83 43.14 -73.39
CA LEU A 3 -8.65 43.41 -72.21
C LEU A 3 -7.90 43.20 -70.87
N LYS A 4 -8.21 44.10 -69.94
CA LYS A 4 -8.14 44.14 -68.45
C LYS A 4 -7.65 42.89 -67.70
N ILE A 5 -7.03 43.11 -66.54
CA ILE A 5 -7.51 42.69 -65.19
C ILE A 5 -6.62 43.33 -64.11
N ALA A 6 -7.25 44.02 -63.17
CA ALA A 6 -6.62 44.60 -61.99
C ALA A 6 -6.42 43.53 -60.91
N PHE A 7 -5.24 43.48 -60.29
CA PHE A 7 -4.95 42.61 -59.16
C PHE A 7 -4.87 43.46 -57.89
N TYR A 8 -5.95 43.48 -57.10
CA TYR A 8 -5.95 44.05 -55.76
C TYR A 8 -5.31 43.03 -54.80
N CYS A 9 -4.27 43.47 -54.09
CA CYS A 9 -3.55 42.68 -53.10
C CYS A 9 -4.41 42.55 -51.83
N LEU A 10 -5.14 41.44 -51.69
CA LEU A 10 -5.92 41.13 -50.49
C LEU A 10 -5.03 40.34 -49.51
N CYS A 11 -4.41 41.03 -48.56
CA CYS A 11 -3.70 40.39 -47.44
C CYS A 11 -4.70 39.73 -46.50
N LEU A 12 -4.97 38.44 -46.71
CA LEU A 12 -5.66 37.57 -45.73
C LEU A 12 -4.70 37.25 -44.57
N LEU A 13 -4.80 38.04 -43.49
CA LEU A 13 -4.26 37.68 -42.19
C LEU A 13 -5.15 36.60 -41.56
N TYR A 14 -4.83 35.33 -41.84
CA TYR A 14 -5.35 34.21 -41.06
C TYR A 14 -4.70 34.24 -39.67
N PHE A 15 -5.35 34.88 -38.71
CA PHE A 15 -5.09 34.63 -37.30
C PHE A 15 -5.61 33.22 -36.96
N LEU A 16 -4.76 32.21 -37.17
CA LEU A 16 -4.91 30.93 -36.51
C LEU A 16 -4.73 31.18 -35.01
N ASN A 17 -5.84 31.40 -34.31
CA ASN A 17 -5.90 31.28 -32.86
C ASN A 17 -5.67 29.80 -32.53
N CYS A 18 -4.41 29.39 -32.47
CA CYS A 18 -4.05 28.16 -31.80
C CYS A 18 -4.20 28.44 -30.31
N SER A 19 -5.35 28.06 -29.71
CA SER A 19 -5.38 27.93 -28.26
C SER A 19 -4.32 26.88 -27.90
N PRO A 20 -3.58 27.04 -26.78
CA PRO A 20 -2.74 25.96 -26.30
C PRO A 20 -3.60 24.69 -26.21
N ALA A 21 -3.05 23.55 -26.64
CA ALA A 21 -3.67 22.29 -26.30
C ALA A 21 -3.73 22.23 -24.77
N ASP A 22 -4.93 22.25 -24.21
CA ASP A 22 -5.11 21.95 -22.79
C ASP A 22 -4.46 20.58 -22.59
N LEU A 23 -3.37 20.54 -21.82
CA LEU A 23 -2.75 19.30 -21.38
C LEU A 23 -3.81 18.58 -20.56
N CYS A 24 -4.54 17.67 -21.22
CA CYS A 24 -5.62 16.95 -20.58
C CYS A 24 -5.02 16.04 -19.51
N ASN A 25 -5.24 16.42 -18.25
CA ASN A 25 -4.93 15.55 -17.14
C ASN A 25 -6.13 14.63 -16.92
N ALA A 26 -5.99 13.36 -17.30
CA ALA A 26 -7.00 12.32 -17.10
C ALA A 26 -7.38 12.11 -15.62
N ALA A 27 -6.53 12.55 -14.68
CA ALA A 27 -6.81 12.50 -13.24
C ALA A 27 -7.55 13.75 -12.71
N ASP A 28 -7.71 14.80 -13.52
CA ASP A 28 -8.43 16.02 -13.12
C ASP A 28 -9.94 15.88 -13.36
N THR A 29 -10.64 15.49 -12.31
CA THR A 29 -12.11 15.33 -12.29
C THR A 29 -12.89 16.65 -12.36
N THR A 30 -12.20 17.80 -12.30
CA THR A 30 -12.82 19.12 -12.45
C THR A 30 -12.78 19.63 -13.90
N SER A 31 -12.01 18.97 -14.77
CA SER A 31 -11.91 19.29 -16.19
C SER A 31 -12.92 18.49 -17.05
N ARG A 32 -13.40 19.09 -18.15
CA ARG A 32 -14.32 18.41 -19.09
C ARG A 32 -13.71 17.13 -19.70
N CYS A 33 -12.38 17.09 -19.86
CA CYS A 33 -11.68 15.92 -20.39
C CYS A 33 -11.66 14.76 -19.38
N GLY A 34 -11.35 15.02 -18.10
CA GLY A 34 -11.34 13.98 -17.07
C GLY A 34 -12.72 13.35 -16.84
N ILE A 35 -13.79 14.15 -16.92
CA ILE A 35 -15.17 13.66 -16.80
C ILE A 35 -15.58 12.79 -18.00
N LEU A 36 -15.15 13.14 -19.23
CA LEU A 36 -15.49 12.39 -20.43
C LEU A 36 -14.83 10.99 -20.44
N GLU A 37 -13.63 10.88 -19.86
CA GLU A 37 -12.90 9.61 -19.72
C GLU A 37 -13.49 8.71 -18.63
N LEU A 38 -13.97 9.29 -17.52
CA LEU A 38 -14.76 8.57 -16.51
C LEU A 38 -16.07 8.01 -17.09
N ALA A 39 -16.74 8.79 -17.95
CA ALA A 39 -18.01 8.41 -18.56
C ALA A 39 -17.88 7.37 -19.70
N THR A 40 -16.69 7.17 -20.25
CA THR A 40 -16.44 6.24 -21.38
C THR A 40 -15.75 4.93 -20.99
N ARG A 41 -15.38 4.74 -19.71
CA ARG A 41 -14.89 3.44 -19.22
C ARG A 41 -16.03 2.43 -19.09
N ASN A 42 -16.14 1.56 -20.09
CA ASN A 42 -16.81 0.27 -19.96
C ASN A 42 -16.08 -0.56 -18.86
N PRO A 43 -16.78 -1.28 -17.98
CA PRO A 43 -16.13 -2.05 -16.92
C PRO A 43 -15.62 -3.37 -17.50
N ILE A 44 -14.47 -3.37 -18.19
CA ILE A 44 -13.75 -4.60 -18.55
C ILE A 44 -12.25 -4.43 -18.29
N SER A 45 -11.78 -5.31 -17.39
CA SER A 45 -10.41 -5.75 -17.12
C SER A 45 -9.26 -4.97 -17.77
N SER A 46 -8.69 -4.02 -17.03
CA SER A 46 -7.33 -3.58 -17.25
C SER A 46 -6.45 -4.11 -16.11
N ASN A 47 -5.56 -5.04 -16.45
CA ASN A 47 -4.31 -5.29 -15.73
C ASN A 47 -3.44 -4.02 -15.76
N SER A 48 -3.87 -2.98 -15.05
CA SER A 48 -3.05 -1.83 -14.71
C SER A 48 -2.53 -2.07 -13.30
N SER A 49 -1.25 -2.38 -13.18
CA SER A 49 -0.51 -2.49 -11.91
C SER A 49 -0.30 -1.11 -11.27
N SER A 50 -1.36 -0.30 -11.20
CA SER A 50 -1.37 0.84 -10.30
C SER A 50 -1.38 0.30 -8.87
N PRO A 51 -0.59 0.87 -7.94
CA PRO A 51 -0.68 0.51 -6.53
C PRO A 51 -2.16 0.59 -6.11
N THR A 52 -2.72 -0.53 -5.66
CA THR A 52 -4.06 -0.56 -5.09
C THR A 52 -4.00 0.21 -3.79
N VAL A 53 -4.47 1.46 -3.80
CA VAL A 53 -4.59 2.30 -2.62
C VAL A 53 -5.78 1.76 -1.79
N PRO A 54 -5.59 1.39 -0.51
CA PRO A 54 -6.70 1.17 0.39
C PRO A 54 -7.76 2.27 0.30
N HIS A 55 -9.00 1.91 0.02
CA HIS A 55 -10.14 2.80 -0.18
C HIS A 55 -10.92 3.07 1.12
N CYS A 56 -10.22 3.19 2.25
CA CYS A 56 -10.81 3.47 3.56
C CYS A 56 -10.33 4.81 4.12
N SER A 57 -11.19 5.47 4.91
CA SER A 57 -10.84 6.71 5.61
C SER A 57 -11.71 6.91 6.85
N PRO A 58 -11.17 6.73 8.07
CA PRO A 58 -9.89 6.09 8.38
C PRO A 58 -9.90 4.59 8.04
N CYS A 59 -8.72 4.00 7.88
CA CYS A 59 -8.56 2.55 7.72
C CYS A 59 -8.41 1.86 9.07
N LYS A 60 -9.10 0.74 9.27
CA LYS A 60 -9.01 -0.04 10.51
C LYS A 60 -7.91 -1.09 10.43
N MET A 61 -7.24 -1.28 11.56
CA MET A 61 -6.30 -2.39 11.76
C MET A 61 -6.76 -3.27 12.91
N PHE A 62 -6.56 -4.58 12.78
CA PHE A 62 -6.77 -5.51 13.89
C PHE A 62 -5.70 -6.59 13.90
N VAL A 63 -5.47 -7.17 15.08
CA VAL A 63 -4.61 -8.34 15.25
C VAL A 63 -5.51 -9.57 15.27
N THR A 64 -5.16 -10.61 14.51
CA THR A 64 -5.95 -11.85 14.47
C THR A 64 -6.13 -12.42 15.88
N ALA A 65 -7.30 -13.00 16.17
CA ALA A 65 -7.52 -13.76 17.40
C ALA A 65 -6.67 -15.05 17.39
N THR A 66 -6.53 -15.65 16.21
CA THR A 66 -5.78 -16.89 16.02
C THR A 66 -4.30 -16.59 15.77
N THR A 67 -3.43 -17.43 16.32
CA THR A 67 -1.99 -17.43 16.02
C THR A 67 -1.66 -18.51 14.99
N TYR A 68 -0.64 -18.26 14.18
CA TYR A 68 -0.25 -19.11 13.06
C TYR A 68 1.26 -19.32 13.03
N ASN A 69 1.66 -20.51 12.62
CA ASN A 69 3.03 -20.75 12.16
C ASN A 69 3.27 -20.01 10.83
N ALA A 70 4.52 -19.95 10.38
CA ALA A 70 4.89 -19.17 9.20
C ALA A 70 4.52 -19.85 7.86
N ASN A 71 3.99 -21.08 7.86
CA ASN A 71 3.34 -21.64 6.68
C ASN A 71 1.90 -21.10 6.59
N LEU A 72 1.80 -19.87 6.11
CA LEU A 72 0.54 -19.16 5.98
C LEU A 72 -0.21 -19.54 4.69
N GLY A 73 0.43 -20.30 3.79
CA GLY A 73 -0.05 -20.50 2.42
C GLY A 73 0.31 -19.31 1.51
N GLY A 74 1.43 -18.65 1.78
CA GLY A 74 1.85 -17.43 1.09
C GLY A 74 1.03 -16.20 1.45
N ILE A 75 1.26 -15.10 0.73
CA ILE A 75 0.54 -13.82 0.90
C ILE A 75 -0.98 -14.00 0.81
N VAL A 76 -1.46 -14.76 -0.19
CA VAL A 76 -2.90 -15.03 -0.38
C VAL A 76 -3.48 -15.82 0.79
N GLY A 77 -2.75 -16.81 1.29
CA GLY A 77 -3.18 -17.59 2.46
C GLY A 77 -3.26 -16.73 3.73
N ALA A 78 -2.32 -15.79 3.92
CA ALA A 78 -2.36 -14.84 5.03
C ALA A 78 -3.55 -13.86 4.92
N ASP A 79 -3.85 -13.35 3.72
CA ASP A 79 -5.01 -12.50 3.48
C ASP A 79 -6.34 -13.22 3.78
N ASN A 80 -6.44 -14.51 3.41
CA ASN A 80 -7.61 -15.35 3.71
C ASN A 80 -7.79 -15.55 5.23
N LYS A 81 -6.68 -15.69 5.97
CA LYS A 81 -6.72 -15.76 7.45
C LYS A 81 -7.27 -14.45 8.03
N CYS A 82 -6.79 -13.30 7.58
CA CYS A 82 -7.37 -12.00 7.95
C CYS A 82 -8.86 -11.89 7.59
N SER A 83 -9.26 -12.36 6.42
CA SER A 83 -10.63 -12.27 5.94
C SER A 83 -11.63 -13.17 6.69
N SER A 84 -11.14 -14.16 7.43
CA SER A 84 -11.96 -15.14 8.15
C SER A 84 -11.79 -15.12 9.67
N ASP A 85 -10.89 -14.27 10.20
CA ASP A 85 -10.57 -14.23 11.63
C ASP A 85 -11.73 -13.63 12.44
N ALA A 86 -11.90 -14.13 13.67
CA ALA A 86 -12.97 -13.71 14.57
C ALA A 86 -12.87 -12.24 15.02
N ASN A 87 -11.67 -11.63 15.01
CA ASN A 87 -11.47 -10.21 15.33
C ASN A 87 -11.73 -9.29 14.12
N LYS A 88 -11.99 -9.84 12.93
CA LYS A 88 -12.32 -9.05 11.75
C LYS A 88 -13.63 -8.29 11.97
N PRO A 89 -13.68 -6.97 11.69
CA PRO A 89 -14.93 -6.24 11.64
C PRO A 89 -15.96 -6.84 10.68
N SER A 90 -17.24 -6.60 11.01
CA SER A 90 -18.39 -7.05 10.21
C SER A 90 -18.40 -6.51 8.78
N THR A 91 -17.69 -5.41 8.53
CA THR A 91 -17.56 -4.75 7.23
C THR A 91 -16.09 -4.60 6.85
N GLY A 92 -15.81 -4.29 5.59
CA GLY A 92 -14.45 -4.10 5.07
C GLY A 92 -13.78 -5.39 4.61
N ASN A 93 -12.88 -5.24 3.64
CA ASN A 93 -11.97 -6.29 3.18
C ASN A 93 -10.62 -6.09 3.88
N TYR A 94 -9.92 -7.17 4.19
CA TYR A 94 -8.68 -7.09 4.96
C TYR A 94 -7.58 -7.93 4.33
N LYS A 95 -6.37 -7.38 4.33
CA LYS A 95 -5.14 -8.06 3.93
C LYS A 95 -4.14 -8.06 5.07
N ALA A 96 -3.27 -9.06 5.11
CA ALA A 96 -2.21 -9.16 6.11
C ALA A 96 -1.06 -8.18 5.79
N LEU A 97 -0.59 -7.44 6.80
CA LEU A 97 0.63 -6.65 6.72
C LEU A 97 1.83 -7.58 6.89
N ILE A 98 2.16 -8.27 5.80
CA ILE A 98 3.36 -9.09 5.64
C ILE A 98 3.96 -8.85 4.26
N VAL A 99 5.24 -9.10 4.07
CA VAL A 99 5.93 -8.96 2.77
C VAL A 99 6.71 -10.22 2.42
N ASP A 100 6.96 -10.44 1.14
CA ASP A 100 7.79 -11.54 0.63
C ASP A 100 8.69 -11.13 -0.55
N ASP A 101 8.67 -9.85 -0.93
CA ASP A 101 9.41 -9.24 -2.05
C ASP A 101 8.97 -9.68 -3.47
N VAL A 102 8.10 -10.68 -3.57
CA VAL A 102 7.65 -11.29 -4.84
C VAL A 102 6.19 -10.95 -5.11
N ASN A 103 5.31 -11.30 -4.17
CA ASN A 103 3.86 -11.12 -4.26
C ASN A 103 3.39 -9.87 -3.50
N ARG A 104 4.14 -9.44 -2.48
CA ARG A 104 3.89 -8.20 -1.74
C ARG A 104 5.20 -7.57 -1.26
N ARG A 105 5.34 -6.27 -1.52
CA ARG A 105 6.49 -5.45 -1.14
C ARG A 105 6.06 -4.02 -0.85
N ALA A 106 6.60 -3.41 0.20
CA ALA A 106 6.48 -1.98 0.43
C ALA A 106 7.55 -1.21 -0.35
N CYS A 107 8.83 -1.41 -0.03
CA CYS A 107 9.93 -0.63 -0.59
C CYS A 107 11.07 -1.49 -1.12
N THR A 108 11.76 -0.99 -2.16
CA THR A 108 13.06 -1.49 -2.66
C THR A 108 14.24 -0.69 -2.10
N SER A 109 13.98 0.50 -1.56
CA SER A 109 14.92 1.40 -0.88
C SER A 109 14.42 1.72 0.53
N VAL A 110 15.30 2.22 1.41
CA VAL A 110 14.92 2.56 2.79
C VAL A 110 13.73 3.53 2.76
N ASN A 111 12.61 3.12 3.35
CA ASN A 111 11.37 3.88 3.43
C ASN A 111 10.88 4.46 2.10
N CYS A 112 11.13 3.74 1.00
CA CYS A 112 10.69 4.11 -0.35
C CYS A 112 11.24 5.47 -0.80
N THR A 113 12.45 5.84 -0.38
CA THR A 113 13.04 7.16 -0.65
C THR A 113 13.51 7.36 -2.09
N SER A 114 13.58 6.31 -2.90
CA SER A 114 14.09 6.38 -4.28
C SER A 114 12.99 6.54 -5.33
N GLY A 115 11.93 5.73 -5.25
CA GLY A 115 10.80 5.71 -6.17
C GLY A 115 9.44 5.94 -5.51
N GLY A 116 9.38 6.07 -4.18
CA GLY A 116 8.13 6.26 -3.46
C GLY A 116 7.17 5.09 -3.68
N VAL A 117 5.91 5.41 -3.96
CA VAL A 117 4.86 4.40 -4.19
C VAL A 117 5.12 3.49 -5.40
N THR A 118 6.00 3.86 -6.34
CA THR A 118 6.30 3.00 -7.50
C THR A 118 7.15 1.78 -7.13
N GLU A 119 7.72 1.75 -5.93
CA GLU A 119 8.48 0.61 -5.42
C GLU A 119 7.60 -0.56 -4.95
N GLN A 120 6.32 -0.27 -4.71
CA GLN A 120 5.35 -1.16 -4.08
C GLN A 120 4.85 -2.25 -5.01
N ILE A 121 4.57 -3.43 -4.44
CA ILE A 121 3.81 -4.52 -5.08
C ILE A 121 2.71 -4.92 -4.11
N ASN A 122 1.43 -4.83 -4.54
CA ASN A 122 0.26 -5.25 -3.76
C ASN A 122 0.31 -4.78 -2.29
N TRP A 123 0.78 -3.55 -2.09
CA TRP A 123 1.02 -3.01 -0.76
C TRP A 123 -0.28 -2.69 -0.05
N VAL A 124 -0.27 -2.80 1.29
CA VAL A 124 -1.50 -2.77 2.11
C VAL A 124 -1.72 -1.45 2.84
N LEU A 125 -0.76 -0.52 2.80
CA LEU A 125 -0.92 0.81 3.37
C LEU A 125 -1.00 1.87 2.26
N ALA A 126 -2.13 2.59 2.21
CA ALA A 126 -2.34 3.77 1.40
C ALA A 126 -1.46 4.94 1.86
N PRO A 127 -1.00 5.83 0.95
CA PRO A 127 -0.40 7.11 1.30
C PRO A 127 -1.32 8.04 2.09
N ASN A 128 -0.75 8.87 2.97
CA ASN A 128 -1.45 9.95 3.70
C ASN A 128 -2.75 9.51 4.39
N THR A 129 -2.77 8.30 4.94
CA THR A 129 -3.99 7.66 5.44
C THR A 129 -3.87 7.38 6.94
N SER A 130 -4.93 7.72 7.68
CA SER A 130 -5.03 7.44 9.10
C SER A 130 -5.38 5.97 9.34
N TYR A 131 -4.58 5.29 10.15
CA TYR A 131 -4.82 3.93 10.59
C TYR A 131 -5.24 3.91 12.06
N VAL A 132 -6.39 3.29 12.34
CA VAL A 132 -7.01 3.26 13.68
C VAL A 132 -7.15 1.84 14.19
N GLN A 133 -7.23 1.68 15.50
CA GLN A 133 -7.56 0.39 16.11
C GLN A 133 -9.00 0.01 15.76
N SER A 134 -9.21 -1.19 15.22
CA SER A 134 -10.54 -1.71 14.91
C SER A 134 -11.47 -1.76 16.13
N SER A 135 -10.93 -2.14 17.29
CA SER A 135 -11.66 -2.23 18.56
C SER A 135 -11.99 -0.87 19.19
N SER A 136 -11.26 0.18 18.80
CA SER A 136 -11.46 1.55 19.27
C SER A 136 -11.17 2.51 18.12
N PRO A 137 -12.12 2.70 17.16
CA PRO A 137 -11.87 3.45 15.92
C PRO A 137 -11.51 4.94 16.11
N SER A 138 -11.70 5.50 17.31
CA SER A 138 -11.23 6.84 17.67
C SER A 138 -9.73 6.89 18.01
N THR A 139 -9.08 5.74 18.21
CA THR A 139 -7.67 5.63 18.55
C THR A 139 -6.83 5.52 17.29
N ILE A 140 -6.19 6.64 16.89
CA ILE A 140 -5.24 6.67 15.78
C ILE A 140 -3.92 6.00 16.22
N ILE A 141 -3.51 4.98 15.48
CA ILE A 141 -2.22 4.30 15.68
C ILE A 141 -1.12 5.16 15.02
N PHE A 142 -1.29 5.47 13.73
CA PHE A 142 -0.40 6.34 12.97
C PHE A 142 -1.12 6.91 11.73
N ILE A 143 -0.46 7.84 11.06
CA ILE A 143 -0.82 8.33 9.74
C ILE A 143 0.34 8.00 8.81
N SER A 144 0.10 7.26 7.73
CA SER A 144 1.14 6.96 6.74
C SER A 144 1.60 8.24 6.02
N ASP A 145 2.84 8.24 5.55
CA ASP A 145 3.41 9.31 4.76
C ASP A 145 2.97 9.25 3.28
N ALA A 146 3.52 10.15 2.46
CA ALA A 146 3.24 10.21 1.03
C ALA A 146 3.70 8.95 0.25
N ASN A 147 4.55 8.13 0.85
CA ASN A 147 5.02 6.86 0.28
C ASN A 147 4.18 5.68 0.76
N GLY A 148 3.12 5.88 1.54
CA GLY A 148 2.32 4.79 2.08
C GLY A 148 3.07 3.94 3.09
N VAL A 149 4.05 4.50 3.78
CA VAL A 149 4.74 3.85 4.90
C VAL A 149 4.73 4.77 6.12
N TYR A 150 5.37 4.37 7.22
CA TYR A 150 5.43 5.21 8.41
C TYR A 150 6.80 5.13 9.09
N ASN A 151 7.40 6.27 9.40
CA ASN A 151 8.81 6.37 9.78
C ASN A 151 9.05 7.19 11.07
N SER A 152 8.04 7.28 11.95
CA SER A 152 8.13 8.00 13.23
C SER A 152 7.60 7.15 14.39
N SER A 153 7.46 7.68 15.61
CA SER A 153 6.89 6.94 16.74
C SER A 153 5.37 6.90 16.67
N LEU A 154 4.79 5.69 16.66
CA LEU A 154 3.34 5.48 16.67
C LEU A 154 2.66 6.36 17.73
N THR A 155 1.55 6.99 17.35
CA THR A 155 0.75 7.83 18.26
C THR A 155 0.13 6.99 19.36
N ASN A 156 -0.30 5.77 19.04
CA ASN A 156 -0.80 4.77 19.98
C ASN A 156 -0.29 3.38 19.60
N LEU A 157 -0.39 2.44 20.54
CA LEU A 157 -0.12 1.02 20.31
C LEU A 157 -1.00 0.45 19.20
N ILE A 158 -0.53 -0.56 18.48
CA ILE A 158 -1.37 -1.31 17.53
C ILE A 158 -2.42 -2.11 18.32
N SER A 159 -1.99 -2.75 19.40
CA SER A 159 -2.85 -3.47 20.34
C SER A 159 -2.21 -3.47 21.73
N ALA A 160 -3.01 -3.21 22.76
CA ALA A 160 -2.55 -3.23 24.15
C ALA A 160 -2.20 -4.64 24.63
N ALA A 161 -2.87 -5.67 24.10
CA ALA A 161 -2.43 -7.04 24.29
C ALA A 161 -1.17 -7.24 23.44
N ALA A 162 -0.03 -7.45 24.10
CA ALA A 162 1.25 -7.70 23.44
C ALA A 162 1.16 -8.97 22.61
N ALA A 163 1.09 -8.81 21.29
CA ALA A 163 1.05 -9.89 20.32
C ALA A 163 2.27 -9.78 19.41
N ALA A 164 2.98 -10.89 19.22
CA ALA A 164 3.96 -10.99 18.16
C ALA A 164 3.23 -11.12 16.82
N ILE A 165 3.68 -10.41 15.80
CA ILE A 165 3.08 -10.42 14.46
C ILE A 165 4.13 -10.74 13.41
N TRP A 166 3.86 -11.71 12.53
CA TRP A 166 4.70 -11.91 11.35
C TRP A 166 4.68 -10.66 10.45
N THR A 167 5.82 -10.27 9.87
CA THR A 167 5.89 -9.13 8.96
C THR A 167 6.80 -9.33 7.76
N GLY A 168 7.97 -9.96 7.90
CA GLY A 168 8.96 -10.07 6.80
C GLY A 168 9.67 -8.76 6.48
N ILE A 169 9.42 -7.70 7.26
CA ILE A 169 10.05 -6.38 7.11
C ILE A 169 11.44 -6.39 7.79
N LYS A 170 12.40 -5.63 7.27
CA LYS A 170 13.74 -5.50 7.84
C LYS A 170 13.72 -5.10 9.31
N ASN A 171 14.53 -5.80 10.09
CA ASN A 171 14.63 -5.62 11.53
C ASN A 171 15.78 -4.69 11.96
N THR A 172 15.79 -3.46 11.45
CA THR A 172 16.81 -2.46 11.84
C THR A 172 16.40 -1.67 13.09
N SER A 173 17.35 -0.97 13.71
CA SER A 173 17.10 -0.08 14.86
C SER A 173 16.27 1.16 14.52
N SER A 174 15.94 1.35 13.25
CA SER A 174 15.06 2.41 12.72
C SER A 174 13.95 1.81 11.87
N TRP A 175 13.00 2.64 11.46
CA TRP A 175 12.03 2.23 10.44
C TRP A 175 12.73 1.97 9.11
N ASP A 176 12.56 0.77 8.59
CA ASP A 176 13.01 0.37 7.26
C ASP A 176 12.00 -0.61 6.66
N TRP A 177 11.11 -0.10 5.80
CA TRP A 177 10.04 -0.87 5.18
C TRP A 177 10.48 -1.75 4.00
N GLN A 178 11.77 -1.98 3.82
CA GLN A 178 12.24 -3.00 2.88
C GLN A 178 11.90 -4.41 3.39
N THR A 179 11.73 -5.34 2.46
CA THR A 179 11.64 -6.77 2.79
C THR A 179 12.98 -7.28 3.32
N ASP A 180 12.95 -8.08 4.37
CA ASP A 180 14.08 -8.92 4.77
C ASP A 180 13.99 -10.25 4.01
N THR A 181 14.54 -10.27 2.78
CA THR A 181 14.35 -11.40 1.85
C THR A 181 14.87 -12.74 2.38
N ALA A 182 15.82 -12.73 3.33
CA ALA A 182 16.30 -13.93 4.00
C ALA A 182 15.34 -14.45 5.08
N HIS A 183 14.39 -13.62 5.53
CA HIS A 183 13.57 -13.85 6.71
C HIS A 183 12.05 -13.70 6.43
N THR A 184 11.59 -14.35 5.37
CA THR A 184 10.16 -14.45 4.99
C THR A 184 9.62 -15.88 5.10
N CYS A 185 10.35 -16.81 5.71
CA CYS A 185 10.03 -18.23 5.82
C CYS A 185 9.62 -18.84 4.48
N THR A 186 10.47 -18.67 3.47
CA THR A 186 10.24 -19.11 2.09
C THR A 186 8.91 -18.54 1.56
N SER A 187 8.76 -17.21 1.58
CA SER A 187 7.52 -16.55 1.17
C SER A 187 6.28 -17.08 1.90
N TRP A 188 6.43 -17.34 3.20
CA TRP A 188 5.39 -17.79 4.12
C TRP A 188 4.80 -19.16 3.78
N THR A 189 5.65 -20.09 3.35
CA THR A 189 5.29 -21.50 3.14
C THR A 189 6.10 -22.47 4.00
N ASP A 190 6.95 -21.98 4.89
CA ASP A 190 7.80 -22.78 5.77
C ASP A 190 7.37 -22.67 7.23
N SER A 191 7.07 -23.82 7.85
CA SER A 191 6.71 -23.91 9.28
C SER A 191 7.76 -24.63 10.13
N VAL A 192 8.99 -24.82 9.62
CA VAL A 192 10.01 -25.69 10.22
C VAL A 192 11.32 -24.95 10.44
N SER A 193 11.80 -24.21 9.44
CA SER A 193 13.15 -23.61 9.50
C SER A 193 13.32 -22.67 10.69
N GLY A 194 14.46 -22.80 11.37
CA GLY A 194 14.82 -21.90 12.47
C GLY A 194 15.19 -20.52 11.95
N ASN A 195 14.87 -19.47 12.71
CA ASN A 195 15.18 -18.08 12.38
C ASN A 195 14.82 -17.71 10.93
N CYS A 196 13.66 -18.14 10.44
CA CYS A 196 13.28 -17.91 9.05
C CYS A 196 12.41 -16.68 8.84
N GLY A 197 11.89 -16.05 9.89
CA GLY A 197 10.88 -14.99 9.78
C GLY A 197 11.17 -13.78 10.64
N THR A 198 11.03 -12.56 10.12
CA THR A 198 10.95 -11.36 10.96
C THR A 198 9.53 -11.13 11.49
N TYR A 199 9.45 -10.58 12.70
CA TYR A 199 8.20 -10.32 13.39
C TYR A 199 8.31 -9.04 14.23
N GLY A 200 7.17 -8.38 14.47
CA GLY A 200 7.02 -7.22 15.36
C GLY A 200 6.26 -7.57 16.62
N VAL A 201 6.13 -6.62 17.55
CA VAL A 201 5.33 -6.77 18.78
C VAL A 201 4.41 -5.57 18.97
N THR A 202 3.10 -5.80 18.97
CA THR A 202 2.06 -4.76 18.84
C THR A 202 1.94 -3.76 19.99
N SER A 203 2.60 -4.05 21.12
CA SER A 203 2.62 -3.22 22.33
C SER A 203 3.79 -2.23 22.38
N TRP A 204 4.58 -2.10 21.31
CA TRP A 204 5.61 -1.06 21.17
C TRP A 204 5.10 0.10 20.31
N THR A 205 5.75 1.26 20.43
CA THR A 205 5.43 2.47 19.64
C THR A 205 6.54 2.88 18.67
N ASP A 206 7.67 2.20 18.63
CA ASP A 206 8.73 2.42 17.64
C ASP A 206 8.78 1.29 16.61
N SER A 207 9.85 1.21 15.81
CA SER A 207 9.97 0.22 14.72
C SER A 207 9.77 -1.23 15.16
N ARG A 208 9.98 -1.54 16.46
CA ARG A 208 9.73 -2.86 17.06
C ARG A 208 8.28 -3.29 17.00
N ALA A 209 7.35 -2.35 16.80
CA ALA A 209 5.95 -2.66 16.53
C ALA A 209 5.77 -3.52 15.27
N ILE A 210 6.67 -3.37 14.29
CA ILE A 210 6.63 -4.08 13.00
C ILE A 210 7.80 -5.07 12.86
N ALA A 211 8.99 -4.77 13.38
CA ALA A 211 10.13 -5.70 13.32
C ALA A 211 11.07 -5.56 14.53
N ILE A 212 11.28 -6.64 15.29
CA ILE A 212 12.20 -6.68 16.43
C ILE A 212 13.64 -6.83 15.95
N VAL A 213 14.50 -5.91 16.39
CA VAL A 213 15.93 -5.87 16.05
C VAL A 213 16.65 -7.13 16.51
N SER A 214 17.43 -7.74 15.60
CA SER A 214 18.31 -8.89 15.88
C SER A 214 17.60 -10.12 16.46
N ALA A 215 16.29 -10.24 16.28
CA ALA A 215 15.52 -11.43 16.62
C ALA A 215 14.73 -11.92 15.41
N TYR A 216 14.68 -13.24 15.24
CA TYR A 216 13.96 -13.91 14.17
C TYR A 216 13.13 -15.04 14.77
N GLY A 217 11.95 -15.26 14.23
CA GLY A 217 11.10 -16.38 14.59
C GLY A 217 11.48 -17.61 13.79
N SER A 218 11.42 -18.77 14.43
CA SER A 218 11.39 -20.06 13.74
C SER A 218 10.03 -20.24 13.08
N GLY A 219 9.99 -20.95 11.94
CA GLY A 219 8.76 -21.13 11.17
C GLY A 219 7.64 -21.80 11.97
N GLY A 220 7.99 -22.65 12.95
CA GLY A 220 7.03 -23.31 13.83
C GLY A 220 6.44 -22.43 14.93
N THR A 221 7.00 -21.25 15.18
CA THR A 221 6.50 -20.31 16.21
C THR A 221 5.12 -19.79 15.82
N LEU A 222 4.21 -19.76 16.78
CA LEU A 222 2.85 -19.23 16.57
C LEU A 222 2.81 -17.72 16.85
N ASN A 223 2.70 -16.91 15.80
CA ASN A 223 2.51 -15.47 15.89
C ASN A 223 1.17 -15.07 15.26
N ASN A 224 0.64 -13.91 15.62
CA ASN A 224 -0.56 -13.35 15.01
C ASN A 224 -0.24 -12.74 13.63
N LEU A 225 -1.29 -12.31 12.94
CA LEU A 225 -1.19 -11.44 11.77
C LEU A 225 -1.77 -10.07 12.13
N LEU A 226 -1.13 -9.02 11.62
CA LEU A 226 -1.71 -7.69 11.60
C LEU A 226 -2.49 -7.52 10.31
N CYS A 227 -3.80 -7.30 10.42
CA CYS A 227 -4.71 -7.20 9.30
C CYS A 227 -5.11 -5.74 9.08
N VAL A 228 -5.10 -5.31 7.82
CA VAL A 228 -5.33 -3.92 7.41
C VAL A 228 -6.51 -3.85 6.45
N GLU A 229 -7.45 -2.95 6.73
CA GLU A 229 -8.58 -2.66 5.85
C GLU A 229 -8.10 -2.18 4.47
N GLN A 230 -8.82 -2.57 3.42
CA GLN A 230 -8.53 -2.28 2.01
C GLN A 230 -9.64 -1.48 1.36
#